data_AF-A0A963NXI8-F1
#
_entry.id   AF-A0A963NXI8-F1
#
_cell.length_a   1.000
_cell.length_b   1.000
_cell.length_c   1.000
_cell.angle_alpha   90.00
_cell.angle_beta   90.00
_cell.angle_gamma   90.00
#
_symmetry.space_group_name_H-M   'P 1'
#
loop_
_entity.id
_entity.type
_entity.pdbx_description
1 polymer ?
#
loop_
_entity_poly.entity_id
_entity_poly.type
_entity_poly.pdbx_seq_one_letter_code
_entity_poly.pdbx_strand_id
1 'polypeptide(L)'
;MSGRPAASVGLPRRLLLGGLLAIGGAFLAFVAGTAFAARFLVPPGTGLAGPAEAVGYGVLGAAGAVLLAVLIATFAGRRLLLAATLIVVLLALASAAGLAFLAQQSAAPEEELPMPARATTAPGAATGAAQPR
;
A
#
# COMPACT_ATOMS: atom_id res chain seq x y z
N MET A 1 -17.69 -55.87 -8.87
CA MET A 1 -17.63 -54.75 -9.84
C MET A 1 -18.26 -53.53 -9.20
N SER A 2 -17.46 -52.63 -8.64
CA SER A 2 -17.96 -51.38 -8.03
C SER A 2 -17.14 -50.22 -8.59
N GLY A 3 -17.73 -49.49 -9.55
CA GLY A 3 -17.15 -48.30 -10.15
C GLY A 3 -17.08 -47.18 -9.12
N ARG A 4 -15.87 -46.75 -8.77
CA ARG A 4 -15.66 -45.52 -8.01
C ARG A 4 -15.86 -44.32 -8.96
N PRO A 5 -16.68 -43.32 -8.59
CA PRO A 5 -16.83 -42.12 -9.38
C PRO A 5 -15.49 -41.36 -9.41
N ALA A 6 -15.04 -41.03 -10.62
CA ALA A 6 -13.87 -40.19 -10.85
C ALA A 6 -14.13 -38.81 -10.22
N ALA A 7 -13.53 -38.56 -9.06
CA ALA A 7 -13.50 -37.25 -8.44
C ALA A 7 -12.84 -36.28 -9.42
N SER A 8 -13.63 -35.38 -9.99
CA SER A 8 -13.19 -34.36 -10.93
C SER A 8 -12.34 -33.31 -10.20
N VAL A 9 -11.01 -33.51 -10.21
CA VAL A 9 -9.99 -32.61 -9.65
C VAL A 9 -9.84 -31.30 -10.48
N GLY A 10 -10.92 -30.80 -11.07
CA GLY A 10 -10.92 -29.62 -11.95
C GLY A 10 -11.20 -28.28 -11.27
N LEU A 11 -11.80 -28.31 -10.06
CA LEU A 11 -12.18 -27.13 -9.27
C LEU A 11 -11.03 -26.36 -8.58
N PRO A 12 -9.97 -26.99 -8.02
CA PRO A 12 -9.02 -26.24 -7.18
C PRO A 12 -8.22 -25.19 -7.97
N ARG A 13 -7.91 -25.46 -9.25
CA ARG A 13 -7.16 -24.51 -10.09
C ARG A 13 -7.95 -23.26 -10.48
N ARG A 14 -9.27 -23.38 -10.70
CA ARG A 14 -10.09 -22.20 -11.05
C ARG A 14 -10.29 -21.29 -9.85
N LEU A 15 -10.46 -21.86 -8.67
CA LEU A 15 -10.53 -21.12 -7.41
C LEU A 15 -9.20 -20.44 -7.08
N LEU A 16 -8.07 -21.11 -7.30
CA LEU A 16 -6.73 -20.51 -7.14
C LEU A 16 -6.52 -19.32 -8.07
N LEU A 17 -6.79 -19.47 -9.36
CA LEU A 17 -6.62 -18.39 -10.34
C LEU A 17 -7.59 -17.23 -10.09
N GLY A 18 -8.85 -17.53 -9.81
CA GLY A 18 -9.85 -16.52 -9.43
C GLY A 18 -9.48 -15.78 -8.14
N GLY A 19 -8.97 -16.51 -7.14
CA GLY A 19 -8.48 -15.93 -5.89
C GLY A 19 -7.27 -15.01 -6.11
N LEU A 20 -6.27 -15.44 -6.89
CA LEU A 20 -5.13 -14.59 -7.26
C LEU A 20 -5.56 -13.34 -8.03
N LEU A 21 -6.49 -13.49 -8.98
CA LEU A 21 -7.04 -12.38 -9.73
C LEU A 21 -7.78 -11.39 -8.82
N ALA A 22 -8.58 -11.89 -7.87
CA ALA A 22 -9.32 -11.07 -6.93
C ALA A 22 -8.38 -10.33 -5.98
N ILE A 23 -7.38 -11.01 -5.41
CA ILE A 23 -6.40 -10.38 -4.49
C ILE A 23 -5.55 -9.35 -5.24
N GLY A 24 -5.00 -9.69 -6.40
CA GLY A 24 -4.19 -8.78 -7.20
C GLY A 24 -5.00 -7.60 -7.74
N GLY A 25 -6.23 -7.86 -8.20
CA GLY A 25 -7.15 -6.84 -8.69
C GLY A 25 -7.59 -5.89 -7.57
N ALA A 26 -7.90 -6.43 -6.38
CA ALA A 26 -8.22 -5.64 -5.20
C ALA A 26 -7.06 -4.74 -4.80
N PHE A 27 -5.83 -5.26 -4.78
CA PHE A 27 -4.64 -4.46 -4.47
C PHE A 27 -4.44 -3.34 -5.49
N LEU A 28 -4.53 -3.63 -6.78
CA LEU A 28 -4.40 -2.63 -7.83
C LEU A 28 -5.48 -1.56 -7.77
N ALA A 29 -6.75 -1.97 -7.60
CA ALA A 29 -7.85 -1.04 -7.48
C ALA A 29 -7.78 -0.23 -6.19
N PHE A 30 -7.24 -0.80 -5.11
CA PHE A 30 -6.94 -0.08 -3.88
C PHE A 30 -5.90 1.02 -4.12
N VAL A 31 -4.75 0.69 -4.71
CA VAL A 31 -3.68 1.66 -4.97
C VAL A 31 -4.15 2.73 -5.96
N ALA A 32 -4.79 2.34 -7.06
CA ALA A 32 -5.31 3.26 -8.05
C ALA A 32 -6.43 4.15 -7.48
N GLY A 33 -7.36 3.57 -6.72
CA GLY A 33 -8.46 4.28 -6.07
C GLY A 33 -7.95 5.27 -5.02
N THR A 34 -6.97 4.88 -4.21
CA THR A 34 -6.34 5.75 -3.21
C THR A 34 -5.59 6.90 -3.89
N ALA A 35 -4.78 6.61 -4.91
CA ALA A 35 -4.03 7.63 -5.65
C ALA A 35 -4.96 8.62 -6.39
N PHE A 36 -6.04 8.10 -6.99
CA PHE A 36 -7.04 8.92 -7.65
C PHE A 36 -7.77 9.82 -6.65
N ALA A 37 -8.22 9.27 -5.52
CA ALA A 37 -8.92 10.03 -4.50
C ALA A 37 -8.02 11.11 -3.87
N ALA A 38 -6.77 10.77 -3.56
CA ALA A 38 -5.80 11.72 -3.01
C ALA A 38 -5.54 12.91 -3.94
N ARG A 39 -5.62 12.70 -5.27
CA ARG A 39 -5.34 13.75 -6.26
C ARG A 39 -6.55 14.59 -6.66
N PHE A 40 -7.74 13.99 -6.70
CA PHE A 40 -8.93 14.63 -7.28
C PHE A 40 -10.07 14.88 -6.30
N LEU A 41 -10.20 14.07 -5.24
CA LEU A 41 -11.32 14.16 -4.30
C LEU A 41 -10.94 14.86 -2.99
N VAL A 42 -9.72 14.65 -2.51
CA VAL A 42 -9.26 15.19 -1.23
C VAL A 42 -8.76 16.62 -1.41
N PRO A 43 -9.37 17.63 -0.76
CA PRO A 43 -8.90 19.01 -0.82
C PRO A 43 -7.51 19.15 -0.17
N PRO A 44 -6.63 19.99 -0.73
CA PRO A 44 -5.37 20.32 -0.07
C PRO A 44 -5.63 21.06 1.26
N GLY A 45 -4.90 20.71 2.31
CA GLY A 45 -4.98 21.38 3.63
C GLY A 45 -5.86 20.67 4.68
N THR A 46 -6.38 19.49 4.39
CA THR A 46 -7.21 18.68 5.31
C THR A 46 -6.42 17.97 6.43
N GLY A 47 -5.11 18.18 6.50
CA GLY A 47 -4.25 17.55 7.51
C GLY A 47 -4.30 16.02 7.44
N LEU A 48 -4.44 15.37 8.59
CA LEU A 48 -4.52 13.90 8.69
C LEU A 48 -5.84 13.31 8.18
N ALA A 49 -6.88 14.12 7.98
CA ALA A 49 -8.16 13.63 7.45
C ALA A 49 -8.06 13.24 5.97
N GLY A 50 -7.25 13.96 5.20
CA GLY A 50 -7.10 13.72 3.76
C GLY A 50 -6.61 12.31 3.41
N PRO A 51 -5.51 11.81 4.00
CA PRO A 51 -5.06 10.45 3.80
C PRO A 51 -6.10 9.39 4.18
N ALA A 52 -6.85 9.62 5.28
CA ALA A 52 -7.87 8.68 5.74
C ALA A 52 -9.03 8.57 4.73
N GLU A 53 -9.48 9.69 4.17
CA GLU A 53 -10.50 9.71 3.11
C GLU A 53 -10.00 9.02 1.84
N ALA A 54 -8.77 9.30 1.40
CA ALA A 54 -8.18 8.67 0.23
C ALA A 54 -8.12 7.13 0.36
N VAL A 55 -7.70 6.64 1.53
CA VAL A 55 -7.69 5.19 1.82
C VAL A 55 -9.11 4.61 1.78
N GLY A 56 -10.11 5.33 2.30
CA GLY A 56 -11.51 4.92 2.25
C GLY A 56 -12.01 4.68 0.82
N TYR A 57 -11.69 5.60 -0.10
CA TYR A 57 -12.01 5.42 -1.52
C TYR A 57 -11.23 4.27 -2.16
N GLY A 58 -9.99 4.06 -1.75
CA GLY A 58 -9.22 2.87 -2.13
C GLY A 58 -9.91 1.57 -1.76
N VAL A 59 -10.44 1.47 -0.52
CA VAL A 59 -11.16 0.27 -0.05
C VAL A 59 -12.43 0.03 -0.88
N LEU A 60 -13.19 1.08 -1.20
CA LEU A 60 -14.36 0.97 -2.07
C LEU A 60 -14.00 0.47 -3.47
N GLY A 61 -12.90 0.98 -4.04
CA GLY A 61 -12.36 0.49 -5.31
C GLY A 61 -11.96 -0.98 -5.24
N ALA A 62 -11.30 -1.40 -4.16
CA ALA A 62 -10.91 -2.79 -3.92
C ALA A 62 -12.13 -3.73 -3.87
N ALA A 63 -13.18 -3.33 -3.15
CA ALA A 63 -14.43 -4.09 -3.08
C ALA A 63 -15.07 -4.28 -4.46
N GLY A 64 -15.10 -3.21 -5.27
CA GLY A 64 -15.59 -3.26 -6.65
C GLY A 64 -14.76 -4.21 -7.53
N ALA A 65 -13.43 -4.19 -7.38
CA ALA A 65 -12.54 -5.07 -8.12
C ALA A 65 -12.70 -6.55 -7.72
N VAL A 66 -12.95 -6.85 -6.45
CA VAL A 66 -13.27 -8.22 -6.00
C VAL A 66 -14.57 -8.70 -6.65
N LEU A 67 -15.63 -7.88 -6.64
CA LEU A 67 -16.89 -8.21 -7.30
C LEU A 67 -16.69 -8.47 -8.80
N LEU A 68 -15.92 -7.62 -9.48
CA LEU A 68 -15.62 -7.79 -10.89
C LEU A 68 -14.78 -9.05 -11.14
N ALA A 69 -13.81 -9.35 -10.29
CA ALA A 69 -13.00 -10.57 -10.39
C ALA A 69 -13.85 -11.84 -10.21
N VAL A 70 -14.81 -11.83 -9.29
CA VAL A 70 -15.77 -12.93 -9.12
C VAL A 70 -16.62 -13.08 -10.39
N LEU A 71 -17.13 -11.98 -10.95
CA LEU A 71 -17.93 -11.99 -12.17
C LEU A 71 -17.13 -12.51 -13.38
N ILE A 72 -15.88 -12.08 -13.53
CA ILE A 72 -14.97 -12.58 -14.56
C ILE A 72 -14.70 -14.07 -14.33
N ALA A 73 -14.49 -14.50 -13.08
CA ALA A 73 -14.25 -15.92 -12.78
C ALA A 73 -15.47 -16.81 -13.09
N THR A 74 -16.70 -16.29 -12.97
CA THR A 74 -17.92 -17.03 -13.31
C THR A 74 -18.18 -17.11 -14.81
N PHE A 75 -17.90 -16.05 -15.58
CA PHE A 75 -18.26 -15.97 -16.99
C PHE A 75 -17.11 -16.21 -17.98
N ALA A 76 -15.85 -16.04 -17.56
CA ALA A 76 -14.72 -16.08 -18.49
C ALA A 76 -14.24 -17.50 -18.83
N GLY A 77 -13.86 -17.69 -20.10
CA GLY A 77 -13.15 -18.88 -20.56
C GLY A 77 -11.74 -19.00 -19.96
N ARG A 78 -11.24 -20.24 -19.84
CA ARG A 78 -9.98 -20.56 -19.14
C ARG A 78 -8.75 -19.77 -19.63
N ARG A 79 -8.67 -19.51 -20.94
CA ARG A 79 -7.57 -18.72 -21.56
C ARG A 79 -7.64 -17.24 -21.13
N LEU A 80 -8.85 -16.69 -21.06
CA LEU A 80 -9.09 -15.30 -20.69
C LEU A 80 -8.82 -15.07 -19.20
N LEU A 81 -9.20 -16.03 -18.36
CA LEU A 81 -8.87 -16.07 -16.93
C LEU A 81 -7.35 -16.06 -16.70
N LEU A 82 -6.60 -16.89 -17.43
CA LEU A 82 -5.13 -16.91 -17.36
C LEU A 82 -4.50 -15.58 -17.82
N ALA A 83 -4.94 -15.05 -18.96
CA ALA A 83 -4.43 -13.77 -19.47
C ALA A 83 -4.72 -12.61 -18.50
N ALA A 84 -5.96 -12.52 -17.99
CA ALA A 84 -6.35 -11.50 -17.02
C ALA A 84 -5.53 -11.62 -15.72
N THR A 85 -5.36 -12.83 -15.20
CA THR A 85 -4.57 -13.06 -13.97
C THR A 85 -3.12 -12.66 -14.19
N LEU A 86 -2.53 -13.01 -15.34
CA LEU A 86 -1.14 -12.65 -15.65
C LEU A 86 -0.96 -11.13 -15.76
N ILE A 87 -1.87 -10.43 -16.44
CA ILE A 87 -1.86 -8.97 -16.55
C ILE A 87 -1.95 -8.33 -15.17
N VAL A 88 -2.87 -8.79 -14.33
CA VAL A 88 -3.07 -8.29 -12.96
C VAL A 88 -1.83 -8.53 -12.10
N VAL A 89 -1.21 -9.71 -12.17
CA VAL A 89 0.01 -10.01 -11.41
C VAL A 89 1.17 -9.12 -11.86
N LEU A 90 1.34 -8.90 -13.16
CA LEU A 90 2.38 -8.01 -13.70
C LEU A 90 2.17 -6.56 -13.25
N LEU A 91 0.93 -6.07 -13.32
CA LEU A 91 0.57 -4.74 -12.85
C LEU A 91 0.79 -4.60 -11.33
N ALA A 92 0.45 -5.63 -10.54
CA ALA A 92 0.65 -5.64 -9.10
C ALA A 92 2.14 -5.63 -8.74
N LEU A 93 2.97 -6.39 -9.46
CA LEU A 93 4.42 -6.38 -9.30
C LEU A 93 5.02 -5.02 -9.70
N ALA A 94 4.59 -4.43 -10.81
CA ALA A 94 5.06 -3.12 -11.26
C ALA A 94 4.70 -2.02 -10.24
N SER A 95 3.48 -2.04 -9.70
CA SER A 95 3.06 -1.09 -8.67
C SER A 95 3.77 -1.30 -7.34
N ALA A 96 3.99 -2.55 -6.91
CA ALA A 96 4.79 -2.85 -5.72
C ALA A 96 6.25 -2.40 -5.86
N ALA A 97 6.88 -2.65 -7.02
CA ALA A 97 8.24 -2.20 -7.32
C ALA A 97 8.34 -0.67 -7.33
N GLY A 98 7.36 0.01 -7.93
CA GLY A 98 7.27 1.47 -7.89
C GLY A 98 7.16 2.01 -6.46
N LEU A 99 6.27 1.45 -5.64
CA LEU A 99 6.13 1.84 -4.23
C LEU A 99 7.41 1.59 -3.42
N ALA A 100 8.08 0.44 -3.63
CA ALA A 100 9.34 0.14 -2.98
C ALA A 100 10.46 1.12 -3.38
N PHE A 101 10.50 1.51 -4.65
CA PHE A 101 11.46 2.50 -5.14
C PHE A 101 11.21 3.89 -4.54
N LEU A 102 9.95 4.33 -4.46
CA LEU A 102 9.60 5.58 -3.76
C LEU A 102 9.98 5.52 -2.28
N ALA A 103 9.67 4.42 -1.60
CA ALA A 103 10.01 4.22 -0.19
C ALA A 103 11.52 4.28 0.06
N GLN A 104 12.34 3.74 -0.84
CA GLN A 104 13.80 3.84 -0.76
C GLN A 104 14.31 5.28 -0.92
N GLN A 105 13.70 6.09 -1.79
CA GLN A 105 14.08 7.50 -1.93
C GLN A 105 13.72 8.32 -0.68
N SER A 106 12.58 8.04 -0.05
CA SER A 106 12.18 8.69 1.20
C SER A 106 13.03 8.28 2.40
N ALA A 107 13.75 7.17 2.30
CA ALA A 107 14.69 6.69 3.32
C ALA A 107 16.11 7.25 3.14
N ALA A 108 16.31 8.25 2.28
CA ALA A 108 17.60 8.94 2.21
C ALA A 108 17.97 9.47 3.61
N PRO A 109 19.26 9.35 3.99
CA PRO A 109 19.68 9.34 5.38
C PRO A 109 19.35 10.68 6.03
N GLU A 110 18.90 10.66 7.28
CA GLU A 110 19.07 11.81 8.15
C GLU A 110 20.56 12.16 8.11
N GLU A 111 20.87 13.15 7.29
CA GLU A 111 22.16 13.81 7.23
C GLU A 111 22.43 14.21 8.68
N GLU A 112 23.36 13.48 9.29
CA GLU A 112 23.80 13.56 10.67
C GLU A 112 23.97 15.03 11.01
N LEU A 113 22.89 15.64 11.54
CA LEU A 113 22.87 17.04 11.92
C LEU A 113 24.05 17.16 12.88
N PRO A 114 25.10 17.96 12.55
CA PRO A 114 26.25 18.08 13.41
C PRO A 114 25.70 18.44 14.78
N MET A 115 25.81 17.51 15.74
CA MET A 115 25.26 17.70 17.07
C MET A 115 25.72 19.08 17.51
N PRO A 116 24.81 19.99 17.92
CA PRO A 116 25.25 21.25 18.48
C PRO A 116 26.16 20.87 19.64
N ALA A 117 27.45 21.20 19.50
CA ALA A 117 28.44 20.95 20.53
C ALA A 117 27.81 21.40 21.84
N ARG A 118 27.65 20.47 22.79
CA ARG A 118 27.12 20.78 24.12
C ARG A 118 27.83 22.04 24.58
N ALA A 119 27.10 23.15 24.64
CA ALA A 119 27.60 24.35 25.27
C ALA A 119 27.75 23.98 26.74
N THR A 120 28.96 23.61 27.13
CA THR A 120 29.35 23.40 28.50
C THR A 120 29.21 24.76 29.19
N THR A 121 28.03 25.02 29.75
CA THR A 121 27.82 26.15 30.64
C THR A 121 28.74 25.94 31.83
N ALA A 122 29.86 26.65 31.84
CA ALA A 122 30.76 26.72 32.98
C ALA A 122 29.96 27.18 34.21
N PRO A 123 30.07 26.49 35.36
CA PRO A 123 29.35 26.88 36.57
C PRO A 123 29.88 28.22 37.07
N GLY A 124 28.95 29.03 37.57
CA GLY A 124 29.11 30.45 37.83
C GLY A 124 30.30 30.81 38.74
N ALA A 125 31.11 31.75 38.25
CA ALA A 125 31.87 32.64 39.10
C ALA A 125 30.93 33.73 39.64
N ALA A 126 30.05 33.34 40.56
CA ALA A 126 29.38 34.28 41.44
C ALA A 126 30.38 34.70 42.53
N THR A 127 31.35 35.55 42.16
CA THR A 127 32.30 36.17 43.08
C THR A 127 32.20 37.67 42.91
N GLY A 128 31.53 38.35 43.84
CA GLY A 128 31.41 39.80 43.78
C GLY A 128 30.45 40.44 44.78
N ALA A 129 30.35 39.89 45.98
CA ALA A 129 29.89 40.66 47.12
C ALA A 129 30.98 41.67 47.51
N ALA A 130 30.70 42.97 47.45
CA ALA A 130 31.30 43.99 48.33
C ALA A 130 30.67 45.36 48.07
N GLN A 131 29.66 45.69 48.88
CA GLN A 131 29.32 47.07 49.26
C GLN A 131 30.53 47.73 49.94
N PRO A 132 30.77 49.03 49.71
CA PRO A 132 31.00 49.93 50.85
C PRO A 132 30.13 51.18 50.79
N ARG A 133 30.00 51.74 52.00
CA ARG A 133 29.04 52.74 52.50
C ARG A 133 29.02 54.09 51.80
#